data_AF-A0A354X716-F1
#
_entry.id   AF-A0A354X716-F1
#
_cell.length_a   1.000
_cell.length_b   1.000
_cell.length_c   1.000
_cell.angle_alpha   90.00
_cell.angle_beta   90.00
_cell.angle_gamma   90.00
#
_symmetry.space_group_name_H-M   'P 1'
#
loop_
_entity.id
_entity.type
_entity.pdbx_description
1 polymer ?
#
loop_
_entity_poly.entity_id
_entity_poly.type
_entity_poly.pdbx_seq_one_letter_code
_entity_poly.pdbx_strand_id
1 'polypeptide(L)' 'MRTTVYFVILAVAFASCGGGQQKRAGAEGQTVTIVHTLDTVEVPVNPQRVVVLDFSALENLDYLGIKPVAVPK' A
#
# COMPACT_ATOMS: atom_id res chain seq x y z
N MET A 1 51.73 1.10 1.25
CA MET A 1 50.96 2.25 0.75
C MET A 1 50.05 1.87 -0.41
N ARG A 2 50.55 1.31 -1.53
CA ARG A 2 49.68 0.85 -2.65
C ARG A 2 48.73 -0.30 -2.27
N THR A 3 49.19 -1.28 -1.49
CA THR A 3 48.37 -2.43 -1.04
C THR A 3 47.35 -2.06 0.04
N THR A 4 47.68 -1.08 0.88
CA THR A 4 46.80 -0.56 1.95
C THR A 4 45.57 0.18 1.39
N VAL A 5 45.72 0.83 0.23
CA VAL A 5 44.62 1.52 -0.49
C VAL A 5 43.61 0.54 -1.07
N TYR A 6 44.06 -0.62 -1.57
CA TYR A 6 43.14 -1.66 -2.09
C TYR A 6 42.25 -2.26 -1.00
N PHE A 7 42.75 -2.37 0.23
CA PHE A 7 41.99 -2.94 1.35
C PHE A 7 40.86 -2.03 1.85
N VAL A 8 41.04 -0.70 1.71
CA VAL A 8 40.04 0.30 2.11
C VAL A 8 38.89 0.40 1.10
N ILE A 9 39.15 0.21 -0.19
CA ILE A 9 38.12 0.28 -1.25
C ILE A 9 37.16 -0.92 -1.20
N LEU A 10 37.62 -2.10 -0.77
CA LEU A 10 36.78 -3.30 -0.64
C LEU A 10 35.77 -3.21 0.51
N ALA A 11 36.05 -2.43 1.55
CA ALA A 11 35.20 -2.33 2.75
C ALA A 11 33.96 -1.43 2.55
N VAL A 12 33.98 -0.50 1.60
CA VAL A 12 32.89 0.49 1.40
C VAL A 12 31.69 -0.12 0.64
N ALA A 13 31.85 -1.30 0.03
CA ALA A 13 30.79 -1.95 -0.75
C ALA A 13 29.62 -2.52 0.08
N PHE A 14 29.77 -2.70 1.41
CA PHE A 14 28.71 -3.29 2.25
C PHE A 14 27.82 -2.29 3.01
N ALA A 15 28.13 -0.99 2.97
CA ALA A 15 27.36 0.01 3.72
C ALA A 15 26.06 0.48 3.02
N SER A 16 25.80 0.03 1.78
CA SER A 16 24.64 0.49 1.00
C SER A 16 23.34 -0.29 1.27
N CYS A 17 23.36 -1.31 2.13
CA CYS A 17 22.14 -2.00 2.57
C CYS A 17 21.80 -1.69 4.03
N GLY A 18 22.00 -0.43 4.43
CA GLY A 18 21.15 0.21 5.44
C GLY A 18 19.81 0.54 4.81
N GLY A 19 19.06 -0.49 4.38
CA GLY A 19 17.73 -0.37 3.83
C GLY A 19 16.85 0.28 4.88
N GLY A 20 16.71 1.61 4.78
CA GLY A 20 15.76 2.37 5.54
C GLY A 20 14.41 1.70 5.36
N GLN A 21 13.93 1.04 6.40
CA GLN A 21 12.53 0.71 6.50
C GLN A 21 11.81 2.05 6.59
N GLN A 22 11.52 2.60 5.41
CA GLN A 22 10.52 3.62 5.22
C GLN A 22 9.21 2.93 5.61
N LYS A 23 8.90 2.96 6.91
CA LYS A 23 7.55 2.76 7.40
C LYS A 23 6.73 3.71 6.58
N ARG A 24 6.03 3.17 5.57
CA ARG A 24 4.89 3.86 4.98
C ARG A 24 4.01 4.16 6.18
N ALA A 25 4.01 5.41 6.62
CA ALA A 25 3.06 5.87 7.60
C ALA A 25 1.70 5.53 6.98
N GLY A 26 1.08 4.44 7.47
CA GLY A 26 -0.26 4.11 7.08
C GLY A 26 -1.11 5.33 7.36
N ALA A 27 -2.00 5.68 6.43
CA ALA A 27 -2.97 6.74 6.61
C ALA A 27 -4.01 6.33 7.67
N GLU A 28 -3.56 5.87 8.84
CA GLU A 28 -4.39 5.47 9.97
C GLU A 28 -5.18 6.71 10.40
N GLY A 29 -6.50 6.64 10.22
CA GLY A 29 -7.44 7.71 10.58
C GLY A 29 -7.73 8.74 9.48
N GLN A 30 -7.14 8.65 8.28
CA GLN A 30 -7.55 9.53 7.17
C GLN A 30 -8.79 8.97 6.47
N THR A 31 -9.74 9.86 6.16
CA THR A 31 -10.97 9.54 5.43
C THR A 31 -11.02 10.31 4.11
N VAL A 32 -11.78 9.78 3.15
CA VAL A 32 -12.20 10.48 1.93
C VAL A 32 -13.71 10.66 1.96
N THR A 33 -14.16 11.84 1.55
CA THR A 33 -15.58 12.16 1.45
C THR A 33 -16.12 11.64 0.12
N ILE A 34 -17.11 10.74 0.17
CA ILE A 34 -17.80 10.19 -0.99
C ILE A 34 -19.21 10.77 -1.00
N VAL A 35 -19.57 11.46 -2.08
CA VAL A 35 -20.94 11.94 -2.32
C VAL A 35 -21.65 10.92 -3.22
N HIS A 36 -22.82 10.45 -2.80
CA HIS A 36 -23.67 9.56 -3.59
C HIS A 36 -25.12 10.05 -3.57
N THR A 37 -26.00 9.40 -4.33
CA THR A 37 -27.38 9.89 -4.55
C THR A 37 -28.19 10.07 -3.26
N LEU A 38 -27.95 9.23 -2.25
CA LEU A 38 -28.68 9.28 -0.97
C LEU A 38 -28.15 10.30 0.04
N ASP A 39 -26.83 10.52 0.11
CA ASP A 39 -26.16 11.41 1.06
C ASP A 39 -24.63 11.47 0.76
N THR A 40 -23.87 12.05 1.69
CA THR A 40 -22.41 12.06 1.73
C THR A 40 -21.90 11.20 2.89
N VAL A 41 -20.83 10.44 2.68
CA VAL A 41 -20.23 9.56 3.68
C VAL A 41 -18.70 9.67 3.71
N GLU A 42 -18.12 9.57 4.90
CA GLU A 42 -16.66 9.46 5.07
C GLU A 42 -16.22 7.99 5.03
N VAL A 43 -15.28 7.68 4.15
CA VAL A 43 -14.73 6.32 3.96
C VAL A 43 -13.25 6.33 4.33
N PRO A 44 -12.76 5.38 5.16
CA PRO A 44 -11.35 5.32 5.50
C PRO A 44 -10.49 5.08 4.26
N VAL A 45 -9.36 5.77 4.20
CA VAL A 45 -8.35 5.56 3.16
C VAL A 45 -7.78 4.14 3.29
N ASN A 46 -7.68 3.43 2.16
CA ASN A 46 -7.19 2.03 2.09
C ASN A 46 -7.93 1.07 3.04
N PRO A 47 -9.25 0.85 2.85
CA PRO A 47 -10.02 -0.05 3.70
C PRO A 47 -9.49 -1.49 3.61
N GLN A 48 -9.37 -2.16 4.75
CA GLN A 48 -8.81 -3.52 4.83
C GLN A 48 -9.84 -4.63 4.59
N ARG A 49 -11.14 -4.31 4.77
CA ARG A 49 -12.24 -5.27 4.63
C ARG A 49 -13.39 -4.62 3.90
N VAL A 50 -13.72 -5.15 2.72
CA VAL A 50 -14.77 -4.63 1.84
C VAL A 50 -15.75 -5.76 1.52
N VAL A 51 -17.05 -5.49 1.66
CA VAL A 51 -18.14 -6.38 1.23
C VAL A 51 -18.77 -5.77 -0.03
N VAL A 52 -19.02 -6.59 -1.05
CA VAL A 52 -19.67 -6.12 -2.28
C VAL A 52 -21.03 -6.80 -2.44
N LEU A 53 -22.04 -5.98 -2.78
CA LEU A 53 -23.45 -6.38 -2.80
C LEU A 53 -24.05 -6.47 -4.20
N ASP A 54 -23.34 -5.98 -5.22
CA ASP A 54 -23.76 -5.94 -6.62
C ASP A 54 -22.70 -6.57 -7.53
N PHE A 55 -23.14 -7.26 -8.60
CA PHE A 55 -22.24 -7.94 -9.55
C PHE A 55 -21.41 -6.95 -10.38
N SER A 56 -22.00 -5.81 -10.78
CA SER A 56 -21.28 -4.78 -11.55
C SER A 56 -20.12 -4.20 -10.75
N ALA A 57 -20.31 -3.97 -9.45
CA ALA A 57 -19.28 -3.56 -8.52
C ALA A 57 -18.24 -4.66 -8.28
N LEU A 58 -18.64 -5.93 -8.24
CA LEU A 58 -17.71 -7.06 -8.12
C LEU A 58 -16.76 -7.13 -9.32
N GLU A 59 -17.27 -6.97 -10.54
CA GLU A 59 -16.44 -6.95 -11.75
C GLU A 59 -15.41 -5.81 -11.73
N ASN A 60 -15.81 -4.61 -11.27
CA ASN A 60 -14.90 -3.49 -11.10
C ASN A 60 -13.80 -3.79 -10.07
N LEU A 61 -14.15 -4.42 -8.95
CA LEU A 61 -13.17 -4.81 -7.93
C LEU A 61 -12.19 -5.86 -8.46
N ASP A 62 -12.67 -6.83 -9.24
CA ASP A 62 -11.83 -7.85 -9.88
C ASP A 62 -10.86 -7.22 -10.87
N TYR A 63 -11.34 -6.30 -11.72
CA TYR A 63 -10.49 -5.54 -12.64
C TYR A 63 -9.41 -4.73 -11.92
N LEU A 64 -9.72 -4.18 -10.74
CA LEU A 64 -8.77 -3.45 -9.89
C LEU A 64 -7.87 -4.37 -9.04
N GLY A 65 -8.06 -5.68 -9.09
CA GLY A 65 -7.32 -6.65 -8.28
C GLY A 65 -7.65 -6.62 -6.78
N ILE A 66 -8.81 -6.07 -6.41
CA ILE A 66 -9.26 -5.95 -5.02
C ILE A 66 -10.12 -7.18 -4.67
N LYS A 67 -9.71 -7.92 -3.64
CA LYS A 67 -10.46 -9.09 -3.15
C LYS A 67 -11.40 -8.71 -2.00
N PRO A 68 -12.73 -8.76 -2.19
CA PRO A 68 -13.68 -8.50 -1.11
C PRO A 68 -13.77 -9.71 -0.15
N VAL A 69 -14.26 -9.46 1.07
CA VAL A 69 -14.45 -10.51 2.10
C VAL A 69 -15.75 -11.30 1.90
N ALA A 70 -16.69 -10.76 1.11
CA ALA A 70 -17.94 -11.41 0.73
C ALA A 70 -18.44 -10.83 -0.60
N VAL A 71 -19.14 -11.66 -1.37
CA VAL A 71 -19.68 -11.37 -2.71
C VAL A 71 -21.20 -11.57 -2.74
N PRO A 72 -21.91 -11.08 -3.77
CA PRO A 72 -23.35 -11.30 -3.92
C PRO A 72 -23.68 -12.79 -4.05
N LYS A 73 -24.90 -13.18 -3.67
CA LYS A 73 -25.38 -14.57 -3.76
C LYS A 73 -26.02 -14.87 -5.11
#